data_AF-A0A920GUM1-F1
#
_entry.id   AF-A0A920GUM1-F1
#
_cell.length_a   1.000
_cell.length_b   1.000
_cell.length_c   1.000
_cell.angle_alpha   90.00
_cell.angle_beta   90.00
_cell.angle_gamma   90.00
#
_symmetry.space_group_name_H-M   'P 1'
#
loop_
_entity.id
_entity.type
_entity.pdbx_description
1 polymer ?
#
loop_
_entity_poly.entity_id
_entity_poly.type
_entity_poly.pdbx_seq_one_letter_code
_entity_poly.pdbx_strand_id
1 'polypeptide(L)' 'MKANRFHFGKVIEEIDSNIIDSALMEEAKIKSKGLDQTIKAFYIILRSEEICI' A
#
# COMPACT_ATOMS: atom_id res chain seq x y z
N MET A 1 -11.07 6.47 -4.57
CA MET A 1 -10.76 5.04 -4.75
C MET A 1 -11.05 4.60 -6.19
N LYS A 2 -10.02 4.64 -7.05
CA LYS A 2 -10.06 4.02 -8.40
C LYS A 2 -9.41 2.62 -8.43
N ALA A 3 -8.64 2.27 -7.39
CA ALA A 3 -8.00 0.97 -7.26
C ALA A 3 -9.03 -0.18 -7.28
N ASN A 4 -8.77 -1.21 -8.09
CA ASN A 4 -9.61 -2.39 -8.21
C ASN A 4 -8.87 -3.64 -7.68
N ARG A 5 -9.56 -4.79 -7.64
CA ARG A 5 -9.02 -6.05 -7.11
C ARG A 5 -7.70 -6.50 -7.76
N PHE A 6 -7.49 -6.16 -9.03
CA PHE A 6 -6.27 -6.50 -9.75
C PHE A 6 -5.07 -5.69 -9.24
N HIS A 7 -5.24 -4.40 -8.99
CA HIS A 7 -4.18 -3.54 -8.44
C HIS A 7 -3.76 -4.03 -7.04
N PHE A 8 -4.72 -4.41 -6.20
CA PHE A 8 -4.43 -4.98 -4.89
C PHE A 8 -3.60 -6.28 -4.96
N GLY A 9 -3.96 -7.19 -5.88
CA GLY A 9 -3.21 -8.43 -6.08
C GLY A 9 -1.75 -8.17 -6.47
N LYS A 10 -1.53 -7.25 -7.43
CA LYS A 10 -0.18 -6.87 -7.86
C LYS A 10 0.65 -6.27 -6.71
N VAL A 11 0.05 -5.43 -5.88
CA VAL A 11 0.75 -4.83 -4.73
C VAL A 11 1.12 -5.89 -3.70
N ILE A 12 0.29 -6.91 -3.49
CA ILE A 12 0.62 -8.04 -2.62
C ILE A 12 1.82 -8.81 -3.19
N GLU A 13 1.85 -9.08 -4.49
CA GLU A 13 3.01 -9.72 -5.15
C GLU A 13 4.29 -8.88 -5.04
N GLU A 14 4.19 -7.55 -5.16
CA GLU A 14 5.32 -6.63 -4.95
C GLU A 14 5.86 -6.76 -3.51
N ILE A 15 4.98 -6.76 -2.51
CA ILE A 15 5.36 -6.92 -1.10
C ILE A 15 6.03 -8.28 -0.85
N ASP A 16 5.46 -9.36 -1.38
CA ASP A 16 6.03 -10.71 -1.26
C ASP A 16 7.40 -10.82 -1.96
N SER A 17 7.62 -10.00 -3.00
CA SER A 17 8.90 -9.85 -3.70
C SER A 17 9.86 -8.83 -3.04
N ASN A 18 9.54 -8.31 -1.85
CA ASN A 18 10.28 -7.26 -1.15
C ASN A 18 10.42 -5.92 -1.91
N ILE A 19 9.53 -5.66 -2.87
CA ILE A 19 9.45 -4.40 -3.60
C ILE A 19 8.55 -3.46 -2.79
N ILE A 20 9.16 -2.59 -2.00
CA ILE A 20 8.46 -1.64 -1.13
C ILE A 20 8.89 -0.22 -1.45
N ASP A 21 7.92 0.65 -1.69
CA ASP A 21 8.14 2.08 -1.80
C ASP A 21 8.21 2.69 -0.39
N SER A 22 9.38 3.23 -0.04
CA SER A 22 9.64 3.78 1.29
C SER A 22 8.84 5.06 1.56
N ALA A 23 8.60 5.91 0.56
CA ALA A 23 7.85 7.15 0.74
C ALA A 23 6.38 6.86 1.04
N LEU A 24 5.79 5.91 0.30
CA LEU A 24 4.44 5.43 0.56
C LEU A 24 4.30 4.70 1.89
N MET A 25 5.33 3.98 2.33
CA MET A 25 5.33 3.31 3.63
C MET A 25 5.32 4.33 4.78
N GLU A 26 6.06 5.41 4.66
CA GLU A 26 6.01 6.52 5.63
C GLU A 26 4.65 7.22 5.61
N GLU A 27 4.06 7.46 4.43
CA GLU A 27 2.71 8.02 4.35
C GLU A 27 1.65 7.08 4.98
N ALA A 28 1.80 5.76 4.76
CA ALA A 28 0.93 4.75 5.36
C ALA A 28 1.01 4.74 6.89
N LYS A 29 2.21 4.93 7.47
CA LYS A 29 2.41 5.09 8.92
C LYS A 29 1.72 6.34 9.47
N ILE A 30 1.79 7.45 8.75
CA ILE A 30 1.12 8.70 9.14
C ILE A 30 -0.40 8.49 9.11
N LYS A 31 -0.93 7.86 8.04
CA LYS A 31 -2.37 7.61 7.87
C LYS A 31 -2.92 6.57 8.83
N SER A 32 -2.11 5.59 9.24
CA SER A 32 -2.50 4.59 10.24
C SER A 32 -2.59 5.16 11.66
N LYS A 33 -2.21 6.43 11.88
CA LYS A 33 -2.14 7.06 13.20
C LYS A 33 -1.26 6.27 14.18
N GLY A 34 -0.23 5.58 13.68
CA GLY A 34 0.67 4.76 14.49
C GLY A 34 0.10 3.42 14.92
N LEU A 35 -1.03 2.97 14.38
CA LEU A 35 -1.53 1.62 14.60
C LEU A 35 -0.81 0.64 13.67
N ASP A 36 0.20 -0.04 14.21
CA ASP A 36 1.06 -0.96 13.47
C ASP A 36 0.28 -2.01 12.68
N GLN A 37 -0.81 -2.50 13.26
CA GLN A 37 -1.69 -3.51 12.64
C GLN A 37 -2.33 -3.04 11.33
N THR A 38 -2.46 -1.73 11.12
CA THR A 38 -3.15 -1.15 9.95
C THR A 38 -2.21 -0.52 8.93
N ILE A 39 -0.93 -0.32 9.26
CA ILE A 39 0.07 0.26 8.34
C ILE A 39 0.09 -0.48 7.00
N LYS A 40 0.15 -1.82 7.03
CA LYS A 40 0.16 -2.63 5.81
C LYS A 40 -1.09 -2.43 4.96
N ALA A 41 -2.26 -2.34 5.58
CA ALA A 41 -3.51 -2.10 4.86
C ALA A 41 -3.52 -0.71 4.19
N PHE A 42 -3.08 0.33 4.91
CA PHE A 42 -2.93 1.67 4.34
C PHE A 42 -1.92 1.71 3.19
N TYR A 43 -0.78 1.06 3.34
CA TYR A 43 0.24 0.95 2.29
C TYR A 43 -0.33 0.29 1.03
N ILE A 44 -1.01 -0.85 1.20
CA ILE A 44 -1.64 -1.57 0.10
C ILE A 44 -2.63 -0.68 -0.65
N ILE A 45 -3.44 0.10 0.08
CA ILE A 45 -4.40 1.04 -0.52
C ILE A 45 -3.68 2.13 -1.31
N LEU A 46 -2.71 2.82 -0.71
CA LEU A 46 -2.02 3.94 -1.37
C LEU A 46 -1.25 3.47 -2.61
N ARG A 47 -0.52 2.37 -2.51
CA ARG A 47 0.22 1.81 -3.65
C ARG A 47 -0.71 1.35 -4.77
N SER A 48 -1.86 0.77 -4.41
CA SER A 48 -2.86 0.37 -5.41
C SER A 48 -3.51 1.56 -6.10
N GLU A 49 -3.61 2.71 -5.42
CA GLU A 49 -4.08 3.96 -6.02
C GLU A 49 -3.04 4.57 -6.97
N GLU A 50 -1.74 4.51 -6.65
CA GLU A 50 -0.67 4.96 -7.57
C GLU A 50 -0.62 4.15 -8.86
N ILE A 51 -0.71 2.81 -8.77
CA ILE A 51 -0.67 1.92 -9.94
C ILE A 51 -1.90 2.11 -10.85
N CYS A 52 -2.98 2.69 -10.30
CA CYS A 52 -4.22 2.92 -11.02
C CYS A 52 -4.24 4.25 -11.82
N ILE A 53 -3.24 5.12 -11.65
CA ILE A 53 -3.08 6.38 -12.39
C ILE A 53 -2.58 6.09 -13.79
#